data_AF-A0A4Q3D8V4-F1
#
_entry.id   AF-A0A4Q3D8V4-F1
#
_cell.length_a   1.000
_cell.length_b   1.000
_cell.length_c   1.000
_cell.angle_alpha   90.00
_cell.angle_beta   90.00
_cell.angle_gamma   90.00
#
_symmetry.space_group_name_H-M   'P 1'
#
loop_
_entity.id
_entity.type
_entity.pdbx_description
1 polymer ?
#
loop_
_entity_poly.entity_id
_entity_poly.type
_entity_poly.pdbx_seq_one_letter_code
_entity_poly.pdbx_strand_id
1 'polypeptide(L)'
;LNKLGYNCTVLEARERAGGRCWSIRKGSINNEIGSPLQTAGFEDNLYYNAGPSRIPHHHQLTLHYCKELGVPLEVYNNVNEAAYYFSEGKGSLSNKKIRIREIQNDVRGYMSEMLVKAIDHGQLDAGLTKEDTEKIVEYLRAEGGLDIDKLYKASDRRGYTESPGAGLLSGKVADAYKLQDMLHSGLMDPDFYNVSQYVYELQTTMFQAVGGMDKIAQALQQKVNPMLKLNTEVTSIQNLAEGVKITYKDQQETKEITGDFCVCTLPLPVLGNINNNFSSDVSRAIDYATYIKTGKIGLQFKRRFWEEDEMIYGGITHTNNELTQIFYPNNNYLGKKGILLGYYNFNDKAKVVGDLSISEREKLALTKGSLIHPQYKK
;
A
#
# COMPACT_ATOMS: atom_id res chain seq x y z
N LEU A 1 0.55 22.11 21.19
CA LEU A 1 -0.29 22.84 22.17
C LEU A 1 0.16 22.59 23.61
N ASN A 2 0.05 21.37 24.16
CA ASN A 2 0.50 21.10 25.54
C ASN A 2 1.97 21.50 25.82
N LYS A 3 2.91 21.20 24.92
CA LYS A 3 4.33 21.63 25.04
C LYS A 3 4.51 23.16 25.14
N LEU A 4 3.52 23.93 24.70
CA LEU A 4 3.49 25.41 24.75
C LEU A 4 2.71 25.94 25.96
N GLY A 5 2.22 25.07 26.86
CA GLY A 5 1.49 25.45 28.07
C GLY A 5 -0.02 25.65 27.91
N TYR A 6 -0.60 25.31 26.76
CA TYR A 6 -2.05 25.37 26.58
C TYR A 6 -2.76 24.27 27.38
N ASN A 7 -3.88 24.61 28.03
CA ASN A 7 -4.81 23.63 28.55
C ASN A 7 -5.52 22.93 27.38
N CYS A 8 -5.41 21.61 27.30
CA CYS A 8 -5.91 20.83 26.18
C CYS A 8 -6.84 19.72 26.68
N THR A 9 -7.85 19.38 25.88
CA THR A 9 -8.65 18.17 26.02
C THR A 9 -8.82 17.56 24.63
N VAL A 10 -8.58 16.25 24.50
CA VAL A 10 -8.76 15.48 23.26
C VAL A 10 -9.92 14.52 23.47
N LEU A 11 -10.91 14.56 22.57
CA LEU A 11 -12.07 13.68 22.60
C LEU A 11 -11.96 12.69 21.43
N GLU A 12 -11.93 11.39 21.74
CA GLU A 12 -11.85 10.30 20.75
C GLU A 12 -13.02 9.34 20.98
N ALA A 13 -13.81 9.12 19.93
CA ALA A 13 -15.00 8.28 19.99
C ALA A 13 -14.67 6.80 20.22
N ARG A 14 -13.51 6.34 19.75
CA ARG A 14 -13.08 4.95 19.91
C ARG A 14 -12.45 4.69 21.28
N GLU A 15 -12.36 3.42 21.62
CA GLU A 15 -11.59 2.92 22.77
C GLU A 15 -10.06 2.97 22.56
N ARG A 16 -9.60 3.46 21.40
CA ARG A 16 -8.19 3.52 21.01
C ARG A 16 -7.86 4.82 20.31
N ALA A 17 -6.64 5.33 20.51
CA ALA A 17 -6.11 6.42 19.70
C ALA A 17 -5.60 5.93 18.33
N GLY A 18 -5.31 6.88 17.44
CA GLY A 18 -4.68 6.64 16.14
C GLY A 18 -5.62 6.67 14.94
N GLY A 19 -6.94 6.61 15.14
CA GLY A 19 -7.92 6.68 14.07
C GLY A 19 -7.69 5.61 13.00
N ARG A 20 -7.39 6.04 11.76
CA ARG A 20 -7.05 5.16 10.63
C ARG A 20 -5.69 4.47 10.79
N CYS A 21 -4.80 4.96 11.65
CA CYS A 21 -3.56 4.27 12.02
C CYS A 21 -3.88 3.10 12.96
N TRP A 22 -4.05 1.92 12.38
CA TRP A 22 -4.45 0.73 13.11
C TRP A 22 -3.77 -0.53 12.58
N SER A 23 -3.17 -1.29 13.49
CA SER A 23 -2.58 -2.59 13.20
C SER A 23 -3.41 -3.67 13.89
N ILE A 24 -3.90 -4.62 13.10
CA ILE A 24 -4.71 -5.73 13.58
C ILE A 24 -3.79 -6.85 14.02
N ARG A 25 -4.06 -7.36 15.20
CA ARG A 25 -3.35 -8.47 15.85
C ARG A 25 -4.35 -9.28 16.66
N LYS A 26 -3.93 -10.42 17.23
CA LYS A 26 -4.80 -11.29 18.02
C LYS A 26 -5.66 -10.51 19.02
N GLY A 27 -6.96 -10.79 19.04
CA GLY A 27 -7.92 -10.14 19.94
C GLY A 27 -8.32 -8.72 19.55
N SER A 28 -7.80 -8.16 18.43
CA SER A 28 -8.31 -6.88 17.91
C SER A 28 -9.78 -7.03 17.52
N ILE A 29 -10.61 -6.10 17.97
CA ILE A 29 -12.05 -6.10 17.74
C ILE A 29 -12.41 -4.97 16.77
N ASN A 30 -13.27 -5.27 15.78
CA ASN A 30 -13.87 -4.26 14.92
C ASN A 30 -15.38 -4.47 14.82
N ASN A 31 -16.14 -3.38 14.91
CA ASN A 31 -17.55 -3.36 14.56
C ASN A 31 -17.74 -2.46 13.33
N GLU A 32 -17.80 -3.07 12.15
CA GLU A 32 -18.11 -2.35 10.92
C GLU A 32 -19.63 -2.07 10.86
N ILE A 33 -20.00 -0.87 10.41
CA ILE A 33 -21.41 -0.46 10.36
C ILE A 33 -22.21 -1.47 9.54
N GLY A 34 -23.30 -1.98 10.10
CA GLY A 34 -24.17 -2.96 9.44
C GLY A 34 -23.60 -4.39 9.37
N SER A 35 -22.45 -4.65 9.98
CA SER A 35 -21.82 -5.97 10.04
C SER A 35 -21.77 -6.52 11.47
N PRO A 36 -21.68 -7.85 11.65
CA PRO A 36 -21.38 -8.44 12.95
C PRO A 36 -20.00 -8.02 13.48
N LEU A 37 -19.86 -8.07 14.81
CA LEU A 37 -18.59 -7.88 15.50
C LEU A 37 -17.55 -8.89 15.02
N GLN A 38 -16.36 -8.42 14.65
CA GLN A 38 -15.22 -9.27 14.30
C GLN A 38 -14.16 -9.24 15.40
N THR A 39 -13.63 -10.41 15.75
CA THR A 39 -12.44 -10.54 16.60
C THR A 39 -11.36 -11.26 15.82
N ALA A 40 -10.19 -10.64 15.70
CA ALA A 40 -9.07 -11.22 14.97
C ALA A 40 -8.49 -12.45 15.70
N GLY A 41 -8.60 -13.62 15.07
CA GLY A 41 -8.09 -14.91 15.58
C GLY A 41 -6.63 -15.20 15.22
N PHE A 42 -5.79 -14.17 15.00
CA PHE A 42 -4.38 -14.37 14.65
C PHE A 42 -3.58 -14.97 15.82
N GLU A 43 -2.41 -15.52 15.50
CA GLU A 43 -1.45 -15.97 16.52
C GLU A 43 -0.66 -14.80 17.11
N ASP A 44 -0.07 -15.04 18.28
CA ASP A 44 0.72 -14.05 19.00
C ASP A 44 1.91 -13.56 18.16
N ASN A 45 2.28 -12.28 18.34
CA ASN A 45 3.37 -11.60 17.63
C ASN A 45 3.19 -11.44 16.11
N LEU A 46 2.04 -11.83 15.55
CA LEU A 46 1.67 -11.53 14.17
C LEU A 46 0.74 -10.32 14.11
N TYR A 47 0.92 -9.49 13.07
CA TYR A 47 0.05 -8.35 12.82
C TYR A 47 0.03 -8.01 11.33
N TYR A 48 -0.99 -7.25 10.92
CA TYR A 48 -0.94 -6.49 9.67
C TYR A 48 -1.46 -5.06 9.89
N ASN A 49 -1.04 -4.15 9.03
CA ASN A 49 -1.46 -2.74 9.07
C ASN A 49 -2.74 -2.55 8.23
N ALA A 50 -3.89 -2.43 8.89
CA ALA A 50 -5.20 -2.23 8.24
C ALA A 50 -5.40 -0.81 7.69
N GLY A 51 -4.57 0.15 8.10
CA GLY A 51 -4.50 1.50 7.55
C GLY A 51 -3.13 1.81 6.93
N PRO A 52 -2.47 2.91 7.33
CA PRO A 52 -1.09 3.22 6.93
C PRO A 52 -0.16 2.03 7.19
N SER A 53 0.65 1.67 6.20
CA SER A 53 1.55 0.51 6.28
C SER A 53 3.01 0.81 5.96
N ARG A 54 3.32 2.03 5.50
CA ARG A 54 4.66 2.45 5.04
C ARG A 54 4.84 3.97 5.17
N ILE A 55 6.07 4.40 5.37
CA ILE A 55 6.50 5.80 5.51
C ILE A 55 7.66 6.04 4.54
N PRO A 56 7.56 6.98 3.58
CA PRO A 56 8.67 7.30 2.68
C PRO A 56 9.79 8.07 3.38
N HIS A 57 11.00 8.00 2.82
CA HIS A 57 12.21 8.62 3.36
C HIS A 57 12.12 10.15 3.57
N HIS A 58 11.25 10.83 2.83
CA HIS A 58 11.10 12.29 2.87
C HIS A 58 9.96 12.78 3.77
N HIS A 59 9.22 11.89 4.45
CA HIS A 59 8.22 12.27 5.48
C HIS A 59 8.88 12.71 6.77
N GLN A 60 9.60 13.83 6.72
CA GLN A 60 10.44 14.34 7.81
C GLN A 60 9.66 14.51 9.12
N LEU A 61 8.40 14.95 9.07
CA LEU A 61 7.59 15.13 10.28
C LEU A 61 7.24 13.79 10.96
N THR A 62 6.84 12.79 10.18
CA THR A 62 6.54 11.45 10.71
C THR A 62 7.81 10.82 11.26
N LEU A 63 8.92 10.87 10.52
CA LEU A 63 10.21 10.35 10.94
C LEU A 63 10.76 11.08 12.19
N HIS A 64 10.56 12.39 12.27
CA HIS A 64 10.88 13.18 13.45
C HIS A 64 10.11 12.69 14.68
N TYR A 65 8.78 12.49 14.57
CA TYR A 65 8.00 11.96 15.68
C TYR A 65 8.37 10.52 16.03
N CYS A 66 8.70 9.66 15.08
CA CYS A 66 9.23 8.33 15.39
C CYS A 66 10.52 8.43 16.24
N LYS A 67 11.44 9.32 15.87
CA LYS A 67 12.66 9.58 16.64
C LYS A 67 12.37 10.17 18.02
N GLU A 68 11.53 11.20 18.09
CA GLU A 68 11.19 11.90 19.34
C GLU A 68 10.47 10.97 20.33
N LEU A 69 9.58 10.11 19.83
CA LEU A 69 8.78 9.19 20.64
C LEU A 69 9.50 7.86 20.91
N GLY A 70 10.70 7.65 20.35
CA GLY A 70 11.47 6.41 20.52
C GLY A 70 10.84 5.18 19.86
N VAL A 71 10.10 5.37 18.76
CA VAL A 71 9.45 4.28 18.02
C VAL A 71 10.43 3.71 16.99
N PRO A 72 10.89 2.45 17.14
CA PRO A 72 11.84 1.85 16.21
C PRO A 72 11.20 1.63 14.83
N LEU A 73 12.00 1.87 13.80
CA LEU A 73 11.62 1.67 12.40
C LEU A 73 12.44 0.54 11.77
N GLU A 74 11.83 -0.17 10.83
CA GLU A 74 12.47 -1.16 9.95
C GLU A 74 12.18 -0.82 8.48
N VAL A 75 13.02 -1.32 7.57
CA VAL A 75 12.85 -1.08 6.13
C VAL A 75 11.59 -1.77 5.64
N TYR A 76 10.79 -1.04 4.88
CA TYR A 76 9.63 -1.55 4.17
C TYR A 76 10.02 -1.83 2.72
N ASN A 77 10.00 -3.11 2.33
CA ASN A 77 10.21 -3.48 0.94
C ASN A 77 8.94 -3.17 0.13
N ASN A 78 8.98 -2.07 -0.61
CA ASN A 78 7.85 -1.61 -1.42
C ASN A 78 7.86 -2.14 -2.86
N VAL A 79 9.04 -2.54 -3.34
CA VAL A 79 9.28 -2.94 -4.72
C VAL A 79 10.09 -4.22 -4.66
N ASN A 80 9.50 -5.32 -5.13
CA ASN A 80 10.18 -6.59 -5.20
C ASN A 80 9.96 -7.21 -6.57
N GLU A 81 10.99 -7.21 -7.41
CA GLU A 81 10.87 -7.75 -8.76
C GLU A 81 10.72 -9.29 -8.80
N ALA A 82 10.97 -9.96 -7.66
CA ALA A 82 10.62 -11.36 -7.47
C ALA A 82 9.12 -11.56 -7.23
N ALA A 83 8.33 -10.54 -6.91
CA ALA A 83 6.87 -10.69 -6.83
C ALA A 83 6.25 -10.91 -8.23
N TYR A 84 4.92 -10.99 -8.31
CA TYR A 84 4.21 -11.33 -9.53
C TYR A 84 3.37 -10.17 -10.09
N TYR A 85 3.23 -10.17 -11.41
CA TYR A 85 2.05 -9.66 -12.09
C TYR A 85 1.12 -10.82 -12.44
N PHE A 86 -0.18 -10.56 -12.33
CA PHE A 86 -1.22 -11.50 -12.75
C PHE A 86 -2.39 -10.73 -13.37
N SER A 87 -2.59 -10.90 -14.67
CA SER A 87 -3.69 -10.25 -15.41
C SER A 87 -4.76 -11.28 -15.76
N GLU A 88 -5.97 -11.14 -15.22
CA GLU A 88 -7.15 -11.85 -15.72
C GLU A 88 -7.55 -11.27 -17.08
N GLY A 89 -7.74 -12.13 -18.09
CA GLY A 89 -8.04 -11.63 -19.43
C GLY A 89 -7.92 -12.68 -20.53
N LYS A 90 -7.85 -12.18 -21.76
CA LYS A 90 -7.74 -12.97 -22.99
C LYS A 90 -6.43 -12.62 -23.70
N GLY A 91 -5.41 -13.45 -23.51
CA GLY A 91 -4.08 -13.25 -24.06
C GLY A 91 -3.21 -14.46 -23.72
N SER A 92 -2.11 -14.64 -24.45
CA SER A 92 -1.20 -15.78 -24.26
C SER A 92 -0.52 -15.76 -22.88
N LEU A 93 -0.44 -14.60 -22.24
CA LEU A 93 0.10 -14.41 -20.89
C LEU A 93 -0.98 -14.15 -19.83
N SER A 94 -2.24 -13.99 -20.22
CA SER A 94 -3.34 -13.82 -19.27
C SER A 94 -3.54 -15.08 -18.42
N ASN A 95 -4.00 -14.86 -17.19
CA ASN A 95 -4.25 -15.89 -16.18
C ASN A 95 -3.00 -16.72 -15.80
N LYS A 96 -1.81 -16.17 -16.05
CA LYS A 96 -0.52 -16.72 -15.62
C LYS A 96 0.11 -15.76 -14.63
N LYS A 97 0.73 -16.30 -13.58
CA LYS A 97 1.61 -15.53 -12.71
C LYS A 97 2.96 -15.38 -13.39
N ILE A 98 3.43 -14.15 -13.51
CA ILE A 98 4.69 -13.81 -14.20
C ILE A 98 5.50 -12.93 -13.27
N ARG A 99 6.81 -13.17 -13.13
CA ARG A 99 7.62 -12.35 -12.22
C ARG A 99 7.69 -10.92 -12.75
N ILE A 100 7.68 -9.95 -11.85
CA ILE A 100 7.74 -8.53 -12.22
C ILE A 100 8.98 -8.22 -13.05
N ARG A 101 10.15 -8.76 -12.68
CA ARG A 101 11.40 -8.60 -13.47
C ARG A 101 11.27 -9.01 -14.92
N GLU A 102 10.46 -10.03 -15.22
CA GLU A 102 10.33 -10.55 -16.58
C GLU A 102 9.65 -9.52 -17.50
N ILE A 103 8.52 -8.98 -17.05
CA ILE A 103 7.78 -7.96 -17.80
C ILE A 103 8.54 -6.64 -17.84
N GLN A 104 9.12 -6.19 -16.72
CA GLN A 104 9.83 -4.91 -16.69
C GLN A 104 11.05 -4.91 -17.61
N ASN A 105 11.86 -5.97 -17.61
CA ASN A 105 13.02 -6.05 -18.49
C ASN A 105 12.63 -6.20 -19.96
N ASP A 106 11.58 -6.95 -20.30
CA ASP A 106 11.11 -7.01 -21.69
C ASP A 106 10.61 -5.67 -22.20
N VAL A 107 9.77 -5.00 -21.42
CA VAL A 107 9.24 -3.69 -21.83
C VAL A 107 10.39 -2.70 -22.00
N ARG A 108 11.31 -2.59 -21.04
CA ARG A 108 12.49 -1.71 -21.15
C ARG A 108 13.36 -2.05 -22.36
N GLY A 109 13.59 -3.34 -22.60
CA GLY A 109 14.36 -3.84 -23.72
C GLY A 109 13.75 -3.47 -25.07
N TYR A 110 12.47 -3.83 -25.29
CA TYR A 110 11.79 -3.50 -26.54
C TYR A 110 11.63 -2.00 -26.77
N MET A 111 11.34 -1.21 -25.72
CA MET A 111 11.25 0.25 -25.86
C MET A 111 12.61 0.84 -26.26
N SER A 112 13.69 0.37 -25.64
CA SER A 112 15.05 0.83 -25.94
C SER A 112 15.46 0.43 -27.35
N GLU A 113 15.20 -0.81 -27.78
CA GLU A 113 15.48 -1.29 -29.14
C GLU A 113 14.72 -0.45 -30.19
N MET A 114 13.43 -0.20 -29.98
CA MET A 114 12.64 0.62 -30.90
C MET A 114 13.15 2.05 -30.99
N LEU A 115 13.55 2.64 -29.85
CA LEU A 115 14.09 4.00 -29.84
C LEU A 115 15.44 4.06 -30.55
N VAL A 116 16.32 3.09 -30.32
CA VAL A 116 17.61 2.98 -31.02
C VAL A 116 17.42 2.81 -32.52
N LYS A 117 16.46 1.97 -32.96
CA LYS A 117 16.13 1.82 -34.39
C LYS A 117 15.62 3.13 -35.01
N ALA A 118 14.79 3.87 -34.29
CA ALA A 118 14.30 5.18 -34.75
C ALA A 118 15.44 6.19 -34.90
N ILE A 119 16.39 6.20 -33.94
CA ILE A 119 17.60 7.02 -33.99
C ILE A 119 18.47 6.65 -35.20
N ASP A 120 18.82 5.37 -35.35
CA ASP A 120 19.71 4.88 -36.42
C ASP A 120 19.12 5.14 -37.83
N HIS A 121 17.80 5.20 -37.96
CA HIS A 121 17.10 5.53 -39.21
C HIS A 121 16.77 7.02 -39.38
N GLY A 122 17.24 7.89 -38.48
CA GLY A 122 17.00 9.34 -38.55
C GLY A 122 15.51 9.73 -38.43
N GLN A 123 14.71 8.91 -37.73
CA GLN A 123 13.27 9.12 -37.57
C GLN A 123 12.91 10.01 -36.37
N LEU A 124 13.90 10.50 -35.62
CA LEU A 124 13.70 11.38 -34.47
C LEU A 124 14.22 12.77 -34.77
N ASP A 125 13.32 13.76 -34.67
CA ASP A 125 13.69 15.17 -34.62
C ASP A 125 13.98 15.57 -33.16
N ALA A 126 15.16 15.19 -32.68
CA ALA A 126 15.56 15.37 -31.29
C ALA A 126 16.56 16.53 -31.08
N GLY A 127 16.98 17.21 -32.16
CA GLY A 127 18.00 18.27 -32.09
C GLY A 127 19.37 17.80 -31.58
N LEU A 128 19.65 16.50 -31.68
CA LEU A 128 20.87 15.88 -31.15
C LEU A 128 22.02 15.96 -32.16
N THR A 129 23.23 16.20 -31.67
CA THR A 129 24.41 16.02 -32.51
C THR A 129 24.67 14.52 -32.74
N LYS A 130 25.60 14.20 -33.65
CA LYS A 130 26.07 12.83 -33.83
C LYS A 130 26.67 12.26 -32.53
N GLU A 131 27.42 13.07 -31.80
CA GLU A 131 28.05 12.65 -30.54
C GLU A 131 26.99 12.39 -29.45
N ASP A 132 25.96 13.24 -29.34
CA ASP A 132 24.86 13.02 -28.40
C ASP A 132 24.09 11.75 -28.73
N THR A 133 23.89 11.50 -30.02
CA THR A 133 23.25 10.28 -30.53
C THR A 133 24.03 9.03 -30.10
N GLU A 134 25.35 9.02 -30.28
CA GLU A 134 26.20 7.90 -29.84
C GLU A 134 26.09 7.66 -28.32
N LYS A 135 26.10 8.73 -27.51
CA LYS A 135 25.93 8.64 -26.04
C LYS A 135 24.56 8.10 -25.63
N ILE A 136 23.49 8.56 -26.27
CA ILE A 136 22.13 8.11 -25.98
C ILE A 136 21.95 6.65 -26.40
N VAL A 137 22.47 6.25 -27.57
CA VAL A 137 22.40 4.85 -28.00
C VAL A 137 23.15 3.95 -27.01
N GLU A 138 24.33 4.35 -26.53
CA GLU A 138 25.05 3.55 -25.52
C GLU A 138 24.28 3.46 -24.20
N TYR A 139 23.69 4.57 -23.74
CA TYR A 139 22.78 4.54 -22.59
C TYR A 139 21.60 3.58 -22.80
N LEU A 140 20.93 3.63 -23.96
CA LEU A 140 19.79 2.76 -24.28
C LEU A 140 20.19 1.29 -24.40
N ARG A 141 21.40 0.99 -24.89
CA ARG A 141 21.94 -0.38 -24.87
C ARG A 141 22.08 -0.88 -23.44
N ALA A 142 22.65 -0.06 -22.55
CA ALA A 142 22.78 -0.40 -21.14
C ALA A 142 21.42 -0.51 -20.42
N GLU A 143 20.52 0.45 -20.63
CA GLU A 143 19.19 0.50 -19.99
C GLU A 143 18.30 -0.66 -20.46
N GLY A 144 18.20 -0.88 -21.77
CA GLY A 144 17.41 -1.96 -22.36
C GLY A 144 18.05 -3.34 -22.29
N GLY A 145 19.34 -3.44 -21.97
CA GLY A 145 20.08 -4.70 -22.03
C GLY A 145 20.20 -5.23 -23.47
N LEU A 146 20.47 -4.34 -24.43
CA LEU A 146 20.59 -4.68 -25.85
C LEU A 146 21.95 -5.32 -26.14
N ASP A 147 22.00 -6.21 -27.13
CA ASP A 147 23.25 -6.86 -27.54
C ASP A 147 24.15 -5.94 -28.39
N ILE A 148 25.21 -6.51 -28.99
CA ILE A 148 26.14 -5.76 -29.85
C ILE A 148 25.47 -5.26 -31.13
N ASP A 149 24.43 -5.95 -31.59
CA ASP A 149 23.64 -5.59 -32.78
C ASP A 149 22.48 -4.65 -32.42
N LYS A 150 22.45 -4.14 -31.17
CA LYS A 150 21.41 -3.26 -30.63
C LYS A 150 20.02 -3.91 -30.62
N LEU A 151 19.97 -5.25 -30.60
CA LEU A 151 18.73 -6.01 -30.51
C LEU A 151 18.47 -6.43 -29.07
N TYR A 152 17.21 -6.37 -28.64
CA TYR A 152 16.81 -6.92 -27.37
C TYR A 152 16.74 -8.45 -27.46
N LYS A 153 17.65 -9.07 -26.71
CA LYS A 153 17.60 -10.49 -26.36
C LYS A 153 17.56 -10.54 -24.84
N ALA A 154 16.70 -11.40 -24.28
CA ALA A 154 16.59 -11.53 -22.83
C ALA A 154 17.98 -11.70 -22.19
N SER A 155 18.24 -10.92 -21.15
CA SER A 155 19.45 -11.01 -20.33
C SER A 155 19.16 -11.66 -18.99
N ASP A 156 20.21 -11.92 -18.23
CA ASP A 156 20.13 -12.42 -16.85
C ASP A 156 19.27 -11.55 -15.92
N ARG A 157 19.04 -10.28 -16.25
CA ARG A 157 18.08 -9.39 -15.56
C ARG A 157 16.66 -9.96 -15.48
N ARG A 158 16.22 -10.72 -16.48
CA ARG A 158 14.91 -11.42 -16.45
C ARG A 158 14.89 -12.58 -15.47
N GLY A 159 16.05 -13.14 -15.16
CA GLY A 159 16.20 -14.39 -14.42
C GLY A 159 16.33 -15.61 -15.35
N TYR A 160 16.21 -16.79 -14.74
CA TYR A 160 16.66 -18.05 -15.33
C TYR A 160 15.53 -19.10 -15.32
N THR A 161 15.45 -19.90 -16.38
CA THR A 161 14.66 -21.14 -16.42
C THR A 161 15.40 -22.28 -15.73
N GLU A 162 16.73 -22.25 -15.76
CA GLU A 162 17.62 -23.12 -14.98
C GLU A 162 18.59 -22.22 -14.21
N SER A 163 18.49 -22.19 -12.88
CA SER A 163 19.31 -21.31 -12.06
C SER A 163 20.81 -21.62 -12.20
N PRO A 164 21.69 -20.61 -12.20
CA PRO A 164 23.12 -20.84 -12.09
C PRO A 164 23.46 -21.53 -10.76
N GLY A 165 24.49 -22.37 -10.78
CA GLY A 165 24.95 -23.16 -9.65
C GLY A 165 26.47 -23.19 -9.54
N ALA A 166 27.00 -24.10 -8.72
CA ALA A 166 28.44 -24.27 -8.57
C ALA A 166 29.08 -24.96 -9.80
N GLY A 167 30.39 -24.76 -9.99
CA GLY A 167 31.17 -25.41 -11.05
C GLY A 167 30.83 -24.87 -12.44
N LEU A 168 30.46 -25.76 -13.36
CA LEU A 168 30.17 -25.44 -14.76
C LEU A 168 28.68 -25.14 -15.03
N LEU A 169 27.87 -25.02 -13.98
CA LEU A 169 26.43 -24.75 -14.10
C LEU A 169 26.18 -23.24 -14.26
N SER A 170 26.34 -22.72 -15.48
CA SER A 170 26.07 -21.31 -15.78
C SER A 170 24.59 -20.93 -15.75
N GLY A 171 23.69 -21.91 -15.70
CA GLY A 171 22.25 -21.71 -15.81
C GLY A 171 21.80 -21.39 -17.24
N LYS A 172 20.48 -21.24 -17.42
CA LYS A 172 19.82 -20.90 -18.67
C LYS A 172 18.89 -19.70 -18.46
N VAL A 173 19.23 -18.57 -19.08
CA VAL A 173 18.41 -17.35 -19.07
C VAL A 173 17.02 -17.65 -19.64
N ALA A 174 15.98 -17.05 -19.06
CA ALA A 174 14.62 -17.19 -19.54
C ALA A 174 14.41 -16.41 -20.85
N ASP A 175 13.72 -17.02 -21.82
CA ASP A 175 13.38 -16.36 -23.08
C ASP A 175 12.47 -15.14 -22.84
N ALA A 176 12.61 -14.11 -23.68
CA ALA A 176 11.73 -12.94 -23.67
C ALA A 176 10.32 -13.31 -24.11
N TYR A 177 9.31 -12.68 -23.50
CA TYR A 177 7.96 -12.67 -24.07
C TYR A 177 7.91 -11.71 -25.24
N LYS A 178 7.02 -11.96 -26.21
CA LYS A 178 6.81 -10.99 -27.29
C LYS A 178 6.09 -9.75 -26.74
N LEU A 179 6.49 -8.56 -27.20
CA LEU A 179 5.81 -7.30 -26.83
C LEU A 179 4.29 -7.35 -27.05
N GLN A 180 3.84 -7.93 -28.18
CA GLN A 180 2.42 -8.09 -28.50
C GLN A 180 1.69 -8.99 -27.49
N ASP A 181 2.35 -10.03 -26.99
CA ASP A 181 1.76 -10.94 -25.99
C ASP A 181 1.52 -10.20 -24.66
N MET A 182 2.43 -9.30 -24.25
CA MET A 182 2.25 -8.47 -23.06
C MET A 182 1.12 -7.45 -23.22
N LEU A 183 1.05 -6.77 -24.37
CA LEU A 183 -0.01 -5.82 -24.71
C LEU A 183 -1.38 -6.50 -24.72
N HIS A 184 -1.54 -7.58 -25.50
CA HIS A 184 -2.82 -8.28 -25.63
C HIS A 184 -3.25 -8.97 -24.33
N SER A 185 -2.31 -9.25 -23.41
CA SER A 185 -2.63 -9.83 -22.10
C SER A 185 -2.93 -8.78 -21.03
N GLY A 186 -2.89 -7.48 -21.37
CA GLY A 186 -3.19 -6.38 -20.45
C GLY A 186 -2.10 -6.11 -19.40
N LEU A 187 -0.89 -6.65 -19.56
CA LEU A 187 0.21 -6.49 -18.59
C LEU A 187 0.87 -5.10 -18.65
N MET A 188 0.43 -4.25 -19.58
CA MET A 188 0.85 -2.85 -19.73
C MET A 188 -0.33 -1.88 -19.46
N ASP A 189 -1.45 -2.39 -18.92
CA ASP A 189 -2.62 -1.59 -18.55
C ASP A 189 -2.39 -0.82 -17.23
N PRO A 190 -3.24 0.18 -16.90
CA PRO A 190 -3.05 1.02 -15.72
C PRO A 190 -2.90 0.28 -14.37
N ASP A 191 -3.50 -0.92 -14.22
CA ASP A 191 -3.34 -1.74 -13.01
C ASP A 191 -1.87 -2.18 -12.76
N PHE A 192 -1.01 -2.16 -13.79
CA PHE A 192 0.40 -2.61 -13.74
C PHE A 192 1.42 -1.49 -13.93
N TYR A 193 0.99 -0.23 -13.95
CA TYR A 193 1.92 0.90 -13.95
C TYR A 193 2.81 0.88 -12.71
N ASN A 194 4.06 1.32 -12.87
CA ASN A 194 5.09 1.25 -11.83
C ASN A 194 4.94 2.36 -10.77
N VAL A 195 3.74 2.45 -10.18
CA VAL A 195 3.33 3.47 -9.21
C VAL A 195 4.28 3.50 -8.01
N SER A 196 4.75 2.32 -7.56
CA SER A 196 5.68 2.19 -6.43
C SER A 196 7.08 2.78 -6.69
N GLN A 197 7.50 2.99 -7.94
CA GLN A 197 8.79 3.62 -8.27
C GLN A 197 8.65 5.07 -8.74
N TYR A 198 7.50 5.46 -9.31
CA TYR A 198 7.32 6.79 -9.91
C TYR A 198 6.57 7.78 -9.01
N VAL A 199 5.72 7.32 -8.10
CA VAL A 199 5.06 8.22 -7.15
C VAL A 199 6.02 8.55 -6.03
N TYR A 200 6.37 9.84 -5.89
CA TYR A 200 7.32 10.35 -4.90
C TYR A 200 7.05 9.81 -3.47
N GLU A 201 5.78 9.70 -3.09
CA GLU A 201 5.33 9.21 -1.79
C GLU A 201 5.56 7.70 -1.55
N LEU A 202 5.94 6.95 -2.58
CA LEU A 202 6.11 5.50 -2.57
C LEU A 202 7.53 5.06 -2.91
N GLN A 203 8.41 6.01 -3.25
CA GLN A 203 9.79 5.75 -3.63
C GLN A 203 10.60 5.18 -2.46
N THR A 204 11.42 4.19 -2.78
CA THR A 204 12.36 3.59 -1.84
C THR A 204 13.46 4.60 -1.47
N THR A 205 14.07 4.51 -0.28
CA THR A 205 13.76 3.58 0.82
C THR A 205 12.50 4.00 1.57
N MET A 206 11.69 3.01 1.98
CA MET A 206 10.54 3.22 2.85
C MET A 206 10.72 2.51 4.19
N PHE A 207 9.93 2.91 5.17
CA PHE A 207 10.00 2.42 6.54
C PHE A 207 8.63 2.00 7.06
N GLN A 208 8.62 1.13 8.06
CA GLN A 208 7.47 0.86 8.92
C GLN A 208 7.92 0.84 10.38
N ALA A 209 7.00 1.06 11.31
CA ALA A 209 7.27 0.88 12.73
C ALA A 209 7.31 -0.61 13.06
N VAL A 210 8.33 -1.02 13.81
CA VAL A 210 8.46 -2.40 14.28
C VAL A 210 7.26 -2.74 15.17
N GLY A 211 6.60 -3.85 14.87
CA GLY A 211 5.42 -4.30 15.61
C GLY A 211 4.09 -3.65 15.18
N GLY A 212 4.08 -2.76 14.19
CA GLY A 212 2.87 -2.19 13.57
C GLY A 212 2.82 -0.67 13.60
N MET A 213 2.16 -0.06 12.60
CA MET A 213 2.14 1.40 12.49
C MET A 213 1.46 2.12 13.63
N ASP A 214 0.50 1.46 14.28
CA ASP A 214 -0.16 2.01 15.46
C ASP A 214 0.76 2.18 16.67
N LYS A 215 2.00 1.63 16.65
CA LYS A 215 3.02 1.96 17.65
C LYS A 215 3.37 3.45 17.69
N ILE A 216 3.31 4.14 16.55
CA ILE A 216 3.47 5.60 16.52
C ILE A 216 2.31 6.29 17.24
N ALA A 217 1.08 5.88 16.94
CA ALA A 217 -0.11 6.44 17.58
C ALA A 217 -0.15 6.14 19.09
N GLN A 218 0.22 4.93 19.51
CA GLN A 218 0.32 4.54 20.91
C GLN A 218 1.38 5.36 21.66
N ALA A 219 2.55 5.57 21.06
CA ALA A 219 3.60 6.37 21.68
C ALA A 219 3.18 7.85 21.82
N LEU A 220 2.46 8.39 20.83
CA LEU A 220 1.89 9.73 20.92
C LEU A 220 0.78 9.80 21.98
N GLN A 221 -0.11 8.80 22.02
CA GLN A 221 -1.16 8.67 23.04
C GLN A 221 -0.57 8.74 24.45
N GLN A 222 0.52 8.04 24.72
CA GLN A 222 1.18 8.08 26.04
C GLN A 222 1.59 9.50 26.45
N LYS A 223 2.01 10.36 25.50
CA LYS A 223 2.38 11.76 25.78
C LYS A 223 1.18 12.67 26.02
N VAL A 224 0.00 12.32 25.51
CA VAL A 224 -1.24 13.11 25.64
C VAL A 224 -2.28 12.44 26.55
N ASN A 225 -1.93 11.34 27.21
CA ASN A 225 -2.87 10.59 28.04
C ASN A 225 -3.56 11.44 29.12
N PRO A 226 -2.89 12.39 29.80
CA PRO A 226 -3.55 13.24 30.80
C PRO A 226 -4.70 14.11 30.27
N MET A 227 -4.76 14.35 28.96
CA MET A 227 -5.78 15.18 28.31
C MET A 227 -6.70 14.38 27.38
N LEU A 228 -6.47 13.08 27.23
CA LEU A 228 -7.22 12.24 26.29
C LEU A 228 -8.42 11.59 26.98
N LYS A 229 -9.60 11.75 26.38
CA LYS A 229 -10.83 11.04 26.72
C LYS A 229 -11.20 10.11 25.57
N LEU A 230 -11.03 8.81 25.79
CA LEU A 230 -11.48 7.75 24.88
C LEU A 230 -12.97 7.46 25.09
N ASN A 231 -13.58 6.69 24.19
CA ASN A 231 -15.02 6.36 24.24
C ASN A 231 -15.92 7.59 24.39
N THR A 232 -15.50 8.71 23.79
CA THR A 232 -16.12 10.01 23.92
C THR A 232 -16.57 10.52 22.56
N GLU A 233 -17.84 10.29 22.22
CA GLU A 233 -18.41 10.61 20.91
C GLU A 233 -18.90 12.06 20.88
N VAL A 234 -18.25 12.92 20.08
CA VAL A 234 -18.75 14.29 19.84
C VAL A 234 -20.05 14.24 19.07
N THR A 235 -21.04 15.02 19.49
CA THR A 235 -22.38 15.10 18.86
C THR A 235 -22.76 16.52 18.43
N SER A 236 -22.10 17.55 18.96
CA SER A 236 -22.33 18.95 18.56
C SER A 236 -21.05 19.79 18.63
N ILE A 237 -20.86 20.70 17.68
CA ILE A 237 -19.79 21.69 17.64
C ILE A 237 -20.39 23.06 17.33
N GLN A 238 -20.39 23.96 18.31
CA GLN A 238 -21.04 25.28 18.19
C GLN A 238 -20.00 26.39 18.44
N ASN A 239 -19.78 27.24 17.44
CA ASN A 239 -19.08 28.51 17.67
C ASN A 239 -19.94 29.39 18.58
N LEU A 240 -19.30 30.02 19.56
CA LEU A 240 -19.92 31.01 20.43
C LEU A 240 -19.43 32.41 20.04
N ALA A 241 -19.95 33.45 20.71
CA ALA A 241 -19.39 34.80 20.59
C ALA A 241 -17.91 34.83 21.04
N GLU A 242 -17.59 34.05 22.09
CA GLU A 242 -16.24 33.83 22.58
C GLU A 242 -15.99 32.32 22.71
N GLY A 243 -15.14 31.77 21.85
CA GLY A 243 -14.75 30.36 21.87
C GLY A 243 -15.72 29.40 21.19
N VAL A 244 -15.67 28.13 21.60
CA VAL A 244 -16.40 27.01 21.01
C VAL A 244 -16.99 26.14 22.12
N LYS A 245 -18.23 25.70 21.95
CA LYS A 245 -18.88 24.69 22.78
C LYS A 245 -18.95 23.35 22.05
N ILE A 246 -18.51 22.30 22.73
CA ILE A 246 -18.57 20.92 22.25
C ILE A 246 -19.52 20.14 23.14
N THR A 247 -20.52 19.50 22.54
CA THR A 247 -21.36 18.51 23.22
C THR A 247 -20.90 17.12 22.80
N TYR A 248 -20.78 16.21 23.76
CA TYR A 248 -20.33 14.86 23.52
C TYR A 248 -21.03 13.85 24.43
N LYS A 249 -21.06 12.59 24.02
CA LYS A 249 -21.46 11.46 24.84
C LYS A 249 -20.24 10.85 25.50
N ASP A 250 -20.30 10.71 26.81
CA ASP A 250 -19.37 9.94 27.63
C ASP A 250 -20.15 8.79 28.24
N GLN A 251 -19.97 7.60 27.66
CA GLN A 251 -20.83 6.44 27.90
C GLN A 251 -22.31 6.77 27.56
N GLN A 252 -23.19 6.81 28.56
CA GLN A 252 -24.61 7.14 28.39
C GLN A 252 -24.94 8.61 28.75
N GLU A 253 -23.95 9.37 29.23
CA GLU A 253 -24.16 10.74 29.68
C GLU A 253 -23.83 11.72 28.55
N THR A 254 -24.71 12.71 28.36
CA THR A 254 -24.40 13.86 27.49
C THR A 254 -23.71 14.93 28.33
N LYS A 255 -22.53 15.36 27.89
CA LYS A 255 -21.70 16.36 28.57
C LYS A 255 -21.35 17.49 27.60
N GLU A 256 -20.96 18.62 28.17
CA GLU A 256 -20.49 19.78 27.42
C GLU A 256 -19.10 20.20 27.90
N ILE A 257 -18.30 20.73 26.99
CA ILE A 257 -17.04 21.41 27.30
C ILE A 257 -16.93 22.67 26.44
N THR A 258 -16.43 23.76 27.02
CA THR A 258 -16.11 24.99 26.30
C THR A 258 -14.61 25.20 26.26
N GLY A 259 -14.13 25.87 25.22
CA GLY A 259 -12.74 26.28 25.10
C GLY A 259 -12.56 27.41 24.09
N ASP A 260 -11.43 28.10 24.15
CA ASP A 260 -11.15 29.26 23.29
C ASP A 260 -11.06 28.86 21.81
N PHE A 261 -10.58 27.65 21.54
CA PHE A 261 -10.41 27.10 20.19
C PHE A 261 -10.78 25.63 20.12
N CYS A 262 -11.27 25.20 18.96
CA CYS A 262 -11.48 23.78 18.62
C CYS A 262 -10.64 23.42 17.39
N VAL A 263 -9.79 22.39 17.52
CA VAL A 263 -9.14 21.75 16.37
C VAL A 263 -9.94 20.52 15.99
N CYS A 264 -10.79 20.63 14.97
CA CYS A 264 -11.61 19.52 14.50
C CYS A 264 -10.82 18.63 13.54
N THR A 265 -10.58 17.37 13.93
CA THR A 265 -9.90 16.37 13.09
C THR A 265 -10.83 15.22 12.69
N LEU A 266 -12.15 15.40 12.82
CA LEU A 266 -13.12 14.43 12.36
C LEU A 266 -13.07 14.34 10.82
N PRO A 267 -13.17 13.13 10.22
CA PRO A 267 -13.36 13.02 8.78
C PRO A 267 -14.59 13.80 8.34
N LEU A 268 -14.49 14.51 7.21
CA LEU A 268 -15.56 15.39 6.74
C LEU A 268 -16.93 14.70 6.59
N PRO A 269 -17.04 13.43 6.09
CA PRO A 269 -18.31 12.72 6.04
C PRO A 269 -18.93 12.43 7.42
N VAL A 270 -18.11 12.35 8.47
CA VAL A 270 -18.61 12.24 9.85
C VAL A 270 -19.04 13.63 10.32
N LEU A 271 -18.23 14.65 10.09
CA LEU A 271 -18.50 16.03 10.49
C LEU A 271 -19.81 16.58 9.90
N GLY A 272 -20.16 16.23 8.66
CA GLY A 272 -21.42 16.63 8.03
C GLY A 272 -22.68 16.14 8.76
N ASN A 273 -22.56 15.10 9.59
CA ASN A 273 -23.66 14.57 10.41
C ASN A 273 -23.65 15.09 11.86
N ILE A 274 -22.68 15.92 12.23
CA ILE A 274 -22.57 16.51 13.58
C ILE A 274 -23.37 17.81 13.62
N ASN A 275 -24.17 18.00 14.67
CA ASN A 275 -24.90 19.25 14.85
C ASN A 275 -23.94 20.43 14.98
N ASN A 276 -24.08 21.46 14.14
CA ASN A 276 -23.15 22.57 14.10
C ASN A 276 -23.82 23.88 13.65
N ASN A 277 -23.12 25.00 13.84
CA ASN A 277 -23.52 26.32 13.36
C ASN A 277 -22.48 26.91 12.40
N PHE A 278 -21.84 26.07 11.59
CA PHE A 278 -20.86 26.54 10.62
C PHE A 278 -21.52 27.42 9.56
N SER A 279 -20.73 28.33 8.99
CA SER A 279 -21.19 29.13 7.85
C SER A 279 -21.59 28.24 6.68
N SER A 280 -22.47 28.74 5.82
CA SER A 280 -22.92 28.02 4.62
C SER A 280 -21.76 27.61 3.71
N ASP A 281 -20.72 28.44 3.60
CA ASP A 281 -19.53 28.15 2.80
C ASP A 281 -18.75 26.94 3.35
N VAL A 282 -18.60 26.86 4.67
CA VAL A 282 -17.93 25.73 5.34
C VAL A 282 -18.77 24.46 5.22
N SER A 283 -20.08 24.54 5.43
CA SER A 283 -20.97 23.38 5.29
C SER A 283 -20.95 22.82 3.86
N ARG A 284 -20.99 23.68 2.84
CA ARG A 284 -20.85 23.24 1.43
C ARG A 284 -19.51 22.54 1.17
N ALA A 285 -18.42 23.03 1.76
CA ALA A 285 -17.10 22.40 1.61
C ALA A 285 -17.04 21.01 2.28
N ILE A 286 -17.70 20.85 3.43
CA ILE A 286 -17.82 19.56 4.13
C ILE A 286 -18.59 18.56 3.25
N ASP A 287 -19.72 18.98 2.67
CA ASP A 287 -20.59 18.11 1.87
C ASP A 287 -19.97 17.69 0.52
N TYR A 288 -19.13 18.56 -0.07
CA TYR A 288 -18.53 18.31 -1.38
C TYR A 288 -17.34 17.33 -1.35
N ALA A 289 -16.63 17.23 -0.23
CA ALA A 289 -15.38 16.47 -0.16
C ALA A 289 -15.60 14.95 -0.22
N THR A 290 -15.04 14.30 -1.24
CA THR A 290 -15.12 12.84 -1.40
C THR A 290 -13.91 12.12 -0.79
N TYR A 291 -14.14 10.90 -0.33
CA TYR A 291 -13.11 10.03 0.24
C TYR A 291 -12.94 8.80 -0.63
N ILE A 292 -11.68 8.39 -0.85
CA ILE A 292 -11.36 7.15 -1.55
C ILE A 292 -11.85 5.98 -0.70
N LYS A 293 -12.67 5.12 -1.32
CA LYS A 293 -13.05 3.83 -0.73
C LYS A 293 -11.87 2.90 -0.83
N THR A 294 -11.55 2.22 0.26
CA THR A 294 -10.45 1.26 0.29
C THR A 294 -10.67 0.21 1.36
N GLY A 295 -10.20 -1.02 1.12
CA GLY A 295 -10.28 -2.12 2.06
C GLY A 295 -8.99 -2.91 2.09
N LYS A 296 -8.72 -3.55 3.24
CA LYS A 296 -7.64 -4.51 3.43
C LYS A 296 -8.15 -5.76 4.14
N ILE A 297 -7.61 -6.93 3.76
CA ILE A 297 -7.78 -8.17 4.54
C ILE A 297 -6.42 -8.75 4.91
N GLY A 298 -6.28 -9.21 6.15
CA GLY A 298 -5.12 -9.97 6.60
C GLY A 298 -5.43 -11.45 6.59
N LEU A 299 -4.58 -12.25 5.94
CA LEU A 299 -4.70 -13.71 5.87
C LEU A 299 -3.47 -14.33 6.54
N GLN A 300 -3.69 -15.03 7.66
CA GLN A 300 -2.63 -15.76 8.33
C GLN A 300 -2.43 -17.14 7.71
N PHE A 301 -1.18 -17.46 7.37
CA PHE A 301 -0.80 -18.79 6.87
C PHE A 301 0.08 -19.52 7.88
N LYS A 302 -0.07 -20.86 7.92
CA LYS A 302 0.73 -21.75 8.76
C LYS A 302 2.17 -21.92 8.28
N ARG A 303 2.45 -21.51 7.05
CA ARG A 303 3.74 -21.63 6.35
C ARG A 303 3.98 -20.39 5.49
N ARG A 304 5.21 -19.91 5.42
CA ARG A 304 5.58 -18.76 4.57
C ARG A 304 5.95 -19.25 3.17
N PHE A 305 4.98 -19.85 2.46
CA PHE A 305 5.21 -20.42 1.13
C PHE A 305 5.79 -19.41 0.13
N TRP A 306 5.49 -18.12 0.30
CA TRP A 306 6.04 -17.05 -0.52
C TRP A 306 7.56 -16.94 -0.38
N GLU A 307 8.12 -17.21 0.81
CA GLU A 307 9.57 -17.27 1.03
C GLU A 307 10.13 -18.64 0.65
N GLU A 308 9.51 -19.71 1.14
CA GLU A 308 10.02 -21.09 1.05
C GLU A 308 9.95 -21.67 -0.36
N ASP A 309 8.86 -21.43 -1.09
CA ASP A 309 8.66 -22.00 -2.44
C ASP A 309 8.97 -20.98 -3.53
N GLU A 310 8.75 -19.69 -3.26
CA GLU A 310 8.71 -18.65 -4.30
C GLU A 310 9.81 -17.60 -4.15
N MET A 311 10.62 -17.63 -3.08
CA MET A 311 11.73 -16.71 -2.84
C MET A 311 11.32 -15.22 -2.83
N ILE A 312 10.13 -14.92 -2.33
CA ILE A 312 9.58 -13.57 -2.19
C ILE A 312 9.74 -13.10 -0.73
N TYR A 313 10.57 -12.08 -0.51
CA TYR A 313 10.82 -11.49 0.80
C TYR A 313 10.34 -10.03 0.81
N GLY A 314 9.13 -9.80 1.31
CA GLY A 314 8.47 -8.49 1.23
C GLY A 314 8.05 -8.12 -0.20
N GLY A 315 7.56 -6.88 -0.38
CA GLY A 315 7.08 -6.39 -1.67
C GLY A 315 5.60 -6.70 -1.96
N ILE A 316 5.23 -6.49 -3.23
CA ILE A 316 3.83 -6.43 -3.66
C ILE A 316 3.67 -7.19 -4.97
N THR A 317 2.71 -8.12 -5.00
CA THR A 317 2.18 -8.68 -6.24
C THR A 317 1.01 -7.83 -6.72
N HIS A 318 0.94 -7.55 -8.02
CA HIS A 318 -0.13 -6.74 -8.62
C HIS A 318 -1.04 -7.60 -9.50
N THR A 319 -2.33 -7.26 -9.49
CA THR A 319 -3.35 -7.95 -10.29
C THR A 319 -4.47 -7.00 -10.70
N ASN A 320 -5.05 -7.22 -11.88
CA ASN A 320 -6.20 -6.43 -12.36
C ASN A 320 -7.54 -6.89 -11.77
N ASN A 321 -7.57 -7.94 -10.95
CA ASN A 321 -8.78 -8.43 -10.30
C ASN A 321 -9.18 -7.61 -9.06
N GLU A 322 -10.20 -8.06 -8.34
CA GLU A 322 -10.80 -7.39 -7.17
C GLU A 322 -9.83 -7.21 -5.99
N LEU A 323 -8.74 -8.00 -5.95
CA LEU A 323 -7.71 -7.86 -4.92
C LEU A 323 -6.85 -6.62 -5.12
N THR A 324 -6.65 -6.22 -6.39
CA THR A 324 -5.67 -5.23 -6.90
C THR A 324 -4.20 -5.55 -6.62
N GLN A 325 -3.90 -6.01 -5.41
CA GLN A 325 -2.55 -6.29 -4.95
C GLN A 325 -2.53 -7.15 -3.68
N ILE A 326 -1.47 -7.95 -3.55
CA ILE A 326 -1.17 -8.81 -2.38
C ILE A 326 0.14 -8.32 -1.78
N PHE A 327 0.16 -7.99 -0.48
CA PHE A 327 1.40 -7.55 0.18
C PHE A 327 2.00 -8.69 0.99
N TYR A 328 3.29 -8.91 0.79
CA TYR A 328 4.08 -9.82 1.60
C TYR A 328 4.60 -9.07 2.84
N PRO A 329 4.63 -9.71 4.02
CA PRO A 329 5.12 -9.08 5.24
C PRO A 329 6.60 -8.67 5.12
N ASN A 330 6.92 -7.47 5.62
CA ASN A 330 8.28 -6.93 5.67
C ASN A 330 8.99 -7.20 7.01
N ASN A 331 8.54 -8.23 7.73
CA ASN A 331 9.02 -8.59 9.05
C ASN A 331 9.09 -10.12 9.19
N ASN A 332 9.78 -10.58 10.25
CA ASN A 332 9.87 -11.99 10.62
C ASN A 332 10.29 -12.90 9.44
N TYR A 333 11.23 -12.43 8.62
CA TYR A 333 11.77 -13.22 7.49
C TYR A 333 12.30 -14.56 7.99
N LEU A 334 12.10 -15.62 7.20
CA LEU A 334 12.48 -16.99 7.53
C LEU A 334 11.74 -17.55 8.76
N GLY A 335 10.67 -16.88 9.20
CA GLY A 335 9.77 -17.38 10.24
C GLY A 335 8.91 -18.55 9.74
N LYS A 336 8.21 -19.23 10.65
CA LYS A 336 7.33 -20.35 10.28
C LYS A 336 5.98 -19.88 9.71
N LYS A 337 5.46 -18.76 10.21
CA LYS A 337 4.11 -18.26 9.92
C LYS A 337 4.17 -16.80 9.51
N GLY A 338 3.09 -16.30 8.92
CA GLY A 338 3.00 -14.89 8.56
C GLY A 338 1.60 -14.50 8.14
N ILE A 339 1.37 -13.20 8.09
CA ILE A 339 0.12 -12.62 7.59
C ILE A 339 0.43 -11.95 6.25
N LEU A 340 -0.24 -12.40 5.20
CA LEU A 340 -0.32 -11.67 3.93
C LEU A 340 -1.45 -10.65 4.01
N LEU A 341 -1.25 -9.52 3.35
CA LEU A 341 -2.34 -8.63 3.02
C LEU A 341 -3.00 -9.17 1.74
N GLY A 342 -4.15 -9.83 1.87
CA GLY A 342 -4.79 -10.62 0.80
C GLY A 342 -5.47 -9.78 -0.29
N TYR A 343 -5.85 -8.55 0.02
CA TYR A 343 -6.21 -7.51 -0.95
C TYR A 343 -5.95 -6.14 -0.34
N TYR A 344 -5.48 -5.17 -1.11
CA TYR A 344 -5.54 -3.75 -0.75
C TYR A 344 -6.13 -2.96 -1.91
N ASN A 345 -7.45 -2.92 -1.98
CA ASN A 345 -8.19 -2.40 -3.12
C ASN A 345 -8.69 -0.97 -2.92
N PHE A 346 -9.11 -0.35 -4.02
CA PHE A 346 -9.54 1.04 -4.06
C PHE A 346 -10.79 1.23 -4.91
N ASN A 347 -11.48 2.36 -4.70
CA ASN A 347 -12.58 2.86 -5.52
C ASN A 347 -13.67 1.81 -5.73
N ASP A 348 -14.05 1.51 -6.98
CA ASP A 348 -15.15 0.61 -7.29
C ASP A 348 -14.87 -0.83 -6.85
N LYS A 349 -13.63 -1.31 -6.97
CA LYS A 349 -13.24 -2.64 -6.46
C LYS A 349 -13.43 -2.71 -4.95
N ALA A 350 -13.01 -1.66 -4.22
CA ALA A 350 -13.23 -1.58 -2.78
C ALA A 350 -14.71 -1.45 -2.40
N LYS A 351 -15.51 -0.73 -3.19
CA LYS A 351 -16.96 -0.65 -2.98
C LYS A 351 -17.60 -2.04 -3.12
N VAL A 352 -17.36 -2.73 -4.22
CA VAL A 352 -17.96 -4.05 -4.50
C VAL A 352 -17.55 -5.05 -3.43
N VAL A 353 -16.27 -5.10 -3.06
CA VAL A 353 -15.78 -6.00 -1.99
C VAL A 353 -16.33 -5.59 -0.62
N GLY A 354 -16.46 -4.29 -0.34
CA GLY A 354 -17.05 -3.78 0.89
C GLY A 354 -18.55 -4.08 1.02
N ASP A 355 -19.28 -4.22 -0.08
CA ASP A 355 -20.71 -4.55 -0.05
C ASP A 355 -20.95 -6.06 0.23
N LEU A 356 -19.90 -6.90 0.21
CA LEU A 356 -19.97 -8.33 0.57
C LEU A 356 -19.98 -8.56 2.09
N SER A 357 -20.54 -9.69 2.52
CA SER A 357 -20.39 -10.14 3.92
C SER A 357 -18.94 -10.48 4.25
N ILE A 358 -18.57 -10.47 5.54
CA ILE A 358 -17.21 -10.76 6.01
C ILE A 358 -16.68 -12.11 5.47
N SER A 359 -17.50 -13.16 5.54
CA SER A 359 -17.13 -14.49 5.06
C SER A 359 -16.98 -14.54 3.54
N GLU A 360 -17.76 -13.75 2.80
CA GLU A 360 -17.63 -13.63 1.34
C GLU A 360 -16.37 -12.85 0.95
N ARG A 361 -15.97 -11.83 1.72
CA ARG A 361 -14.69 -11.12 1.52
C ARG A 361 -13.50 -12.04 1.72
N GLU A 362 -13.53 -12.87 2.77
CA GLU A 362 -12.52 -13.90 3.02
C GLU A 362 -12.48 -14.92 1.88
N LYS A 363 -13.63 -15.45 1.49
CA LYS A 363 -13.75 -16.41 0.38
C LYS A 363 -13.23 -15.82 -0.93
N LEU A 364 -13.55 -14.57 -1.24
CA LEU A 364 -13.06 -13.85 -2.41
C LEU A 364 -11.54 -13.73 -2.36
N ALA A 365 -10.98 -13.29 -1.23
CA ALA A 365 -9.53 -13.16 -1.04
C ALA A 365 -8.81 -14.50 -1.22
N LEU A 366 -9.34 -15.57 -0.65
CA LEU A 366 -8.79 -16.91 -0.78
C LEU A 366 -8.88 -17.44 -2.22
N THR A 367 -10.04 -17.26 -2.87
CA THR A 367 -10.29 -17.75 -4.23
C THR A 367 -9.39 -17.05 -5.24
N LYS A 368 -9.42 -15.72 -5.27
CA LYS A 368 -8.64 -14.91 -6.21
C LYS A 368 -7.14 -14.99 -5.90
N GLY A 369 -6.75 -15.05 -4.63
CA GLY A 369 -5.36 -15.23 -4.23
C GLY A 369 -4.81 -16.59 -4.69
N SER A 370 -5.64 -17.63 -4.68
CA SER A 370 -5.24 -18.97 -5.13
C SER A 370 -4.96 -19.11 -6.63
N LEU A 371 -5.41 -18.14 -7.45
CA LEU A 371 -5.06 -18.07 -8.87
C LEU A 371 -3.58 -17.72 -9.07
N ILE A 372 -2.99 -17.02 -8.11
CA ILE A 372 -1.59 -16.59 -8.12
C ILE A 372 -0.75 -17.53 -7.25
N HIS A 373 -1.25 -17.86 -6.06
CA HIS A 373 -0.58 -18.69 -5.08
C HIS A 373 -1.43 -19.93 -4.75
N PRO A 374 -1.26 -21.06 -5.46
CA PRO A 374 -2.03 -22.28 -5.24
C PRO A 374 -2.02 -22.78 -3.78
N GLN A 375 -0.99 -22.41 -3.01
CA GLN A 375 -0.84 -22.71 -1.59
C GLN A 375 -1.92 -22.09 -0.71
N TYR A 376 -2.69 -21.10 -1.18
CA TYR A 376 -3.83 -20.54 -0.43
C TYR A 376 -4.91 -21.59 -0.08
N LYS A 377 -4.96 -22.70 -0.82
CA LYS A 377 -5.92 -23.80 -0.60
C LYS A 377 -5.43 -24.85 0.41
N LYS A 378 -4.20 -24.74 0.90
CA LYS A 378 -3.54 -25.69 1.81
C LYS A 378 -3.41 -25.07 3.20
#